data_AF-A0A8B8D138-F1
#
_entry.id   AF-A0A8B8D138-F1
#
_cell.length_a   1.000
_cell.length_b   1.000
_cell.length_c   1.000
_cell.angle_alpha   90.00
_cell.angle_beta   90.00
_cell.angle_gamma   90.00
#
_symmetry.space_group_name_H-M   'P 1'
#
loop_
_entity.id
_entity.type
_entity.pdbx_description
1 polymer ?
#
loop_
_entity_poly.entity_id
_entity_poly.type
_entity_poly.pdbx_seq_one_letter_code
_entity_poly.pdbx_strand_id
1 'polypeptide(L)'
;MAIYYLLILGLLTRIPCIIASHFRGGLLTWTAENASQIIVHHRLSYVYSHCSNNSVNNTLNCISGCSNSATMIGYCTDSDASENWMDSEGITRFDITDPTSQILALGFTGGGWISLIEPSPAGYWSFKMTVDLTTRTDTGKINQSPITSIASSFKLDYNCFYILHLYIPGMFS
;
A
#
# COMPACT_ATOMS: atom_id res chain seq x y z
N MET A 1 21.02 42.29 -21.73
CA MET A 1 21.44 40.88 -21.88
C MET A 1 21.62 40.21 -20.52
N ALA A 2 22.63 40.56 -19.70
CA ALA A 2 22.91 39.88 -18.42
C ALA A 2 21.77 39.91 -17.37
N ILE A 3 21.01 41.01 -17.29
CA ILE A 3 19.86 41.15 -16.37
C ILE A 3 18.73 40.15 -16.68
N TYR A 4 18.48 39.85 -17.95
CA TYR A 4 17.47 38.87 -18.34
C TYR A 4 17.87 37.45 -17.92
N TYR A 5 19.15 37.11 -18.02
CA TYR A 5 19.66 35.82 -17.54
C TYR A 5 19.61 35.71 -16.01
N LEU A 6 19.89 36.79 -15.28
CA LEU A 6 19.76 36.82 -13.81
C LEU A 6 18.30 36.71 -13.35
N LEU A 7 17.36 37.33 -14.06
CA LEU A 7 15.92 37.20 -13.82
C LEU A 7 15.44 35.77 -14.09
N ILE A 8 15.84 35.17 -15.23
CA ILE A 8 15.51 33.78 -15.56
C ILE A 8 16.11 32.81 -14.54
N LEU A 9 17.36 33.01 -14.13
CA LEU A 9 18.01 32.19 -13.09
C LEU A 9 17.31 32.35 -11.72
N GLY A 10 16.90 33.57 -11.38
CA GLY A 10 16.11 33.84 -10.17
C GLY A 10 14.68 33.28 -10.22
N LEU A 11 14.11 33.10 -11.41
CA LEU A 11 12.83 32.40 -11.63
C LEU A 11 13.00 30.87 -11.56
N LEU A 12 14.11 30.33 -12.07
CA LEU A 12 14.42 28.91 -12.03
C LEU A 12 14.69 28.41 -10.59
N THR A 13 15.29 29.22 -9.71
CA THR A 13 15.51 28.87 -8.30
C THR A 13 14.23 28.89 -7.46
N ARG A 14 13.13 29.43 -8.00
CA ARG A 14 11.80 29.43 -7.38
C ARG A 14 10.97 28.21 -7.78
N ILE A 15 11.46 27.37 -8.69
CA ILE A 15 10.80 26.12 -9.05
C ILE A 15 11.12 25.13 -7.91
N PRO A 16 10.16 24.77 -7.04
CA PRO A 16 10.39 23.71 -6.09
C PRO A 16 10.73 22.43 -6.87
N CYS A 17 11.86 21.80 -6.56
CA CYS A 17 12.10 20.44 -7.02
C CYS A 17 11.06 19.56 -6.32
N ILE A 18 10.01 19.19 -7.05
CA ILE A 18 8.97 18.31 -6.55
C ILE A 18 9.50 16.90 -6.69
N ILE A 19 9.93 16.33 -5.56
CA ILE A 19 10.23 14.91 -5.45
C ILE A 19 8.96 14.30 -4.88
N ALA A 20 8.02 13.92 -5.75
CA ALA A 20 6.97 13.00 -5.36
C ALA A 20 7.65 11.67 -4.99
N SER A 21 7.11 10.95 -4.03
CA SER A 21 7.81 9.81 -3.43
C SER A 21 6.99 8.53 -3.55
N HIS A 22 7.73 7.50 -3.91
CA HIS A 22 7.62 6.09 -3.59
C HIS A 22 6.26 5.40 -3.58
N PHE A 23 5.33 5.63 -2.67
CA PHE A 23 4.17 4.71 -2.52
C PHE A 23 2.96 5.12 -3.39
N ARG A 24 2.52 4.22 -4.27
CA ARG A 24 1.36 4.42 -5.17
C ARG A 24 0.07 3.81 -4.60
N GLY A 25 0.17 3.00 -3.56
CA GLY A 25 -0.94 2.26 -2.98
C GLY A 25 -0.71 0.75 -3.01
N GLY A 26 -1.77 0.00 -2.73
CA GLY A 26 -1.70 -1.43 -2.66
C GLY A 26 -2.97 -2.06 -2.12
N LEU A 27 -2.85 -3.32 -1.71
CA LEU A 27 -3.89 -4.12 -1.09
C LEU A 27 -3.27 -4.89 0.09
N LEU A 28 -3.97 -4.88 1.23
CA LEU A 28 -3.76 -5.83 2.33
C LEU A 28 -5.03 -6.65 2.49
N THR A 29 -4.88 -7.97 2.47
CA THR A 29 -5.93 -8.89 2.89
C THR A 29 -5.34 -9.89 3.87
N TRP A 30 -6.21 -10.53 4.64
CA TRP A 30 -5.79 -11.45 5.68
C TRP A 30 -6.74 -12.62 5.82
N THR A 31 -6.19 -13.75 6.27
CA THR A 31 -6.94 -14.93 6.68
C THR A 31 -6.47 -15.37 8.06
N ALA A 32 -7.38 -15.77 8.94
CA ALA A 32 -7.01 -16.38 10.21
C ALA A 32 -6.61 -17.84 9.99
N GLU A 33 -5.41 -18.20 10.45
CA GLU A 33 -4.99 -19.59 10.59
C GLU A 33 -5.51 -20.16 11.93
N ASN A 34 -5.48 -19.33 12.98
CA ASN A 34 -6.08 -19.59 14.28
C ASN A 34 -6.32 -18.25 15.02
N ALA A 35 -6.77 -18.30 16.28
CA ALA A 35 -7.07 -17.11 17.07
C ALA A 35 -5.83 -16.26 17.44
N SER A 36 -4.62 -16.79 17.26
CA SER A 36 -3.36 -16.14 17.61
C SER A 36 -2.45 -15.91 16.41
N GLN A 37 -2.89 -16.24 15.19
CA GLN A 37 -2.06 -16.14 14.00
C GLN A 37 -2.90 -15.87 12.75
N ILE A 38 -2.44 -14.91 11.97
CA ILE A 38 -3.03 -14.58 10.67
C ILE A 38 -1.98 -14.65 9.56
N ILE A 39 -2.47 -14.92 8.36
CA ILE A 39 -1.71 -14.83 7.12
C ILE A 39 -2.14 -13.56 6.40
N VAL A 40 -1.20 -12.64 6.19
CA VAL A 40 -1.41 -11.37 5.52
C VAL A 40 -0.88 -11.46 4.10
N HIS A 41 -1.77 -11.29 3.12
CA HIS A 41 -1.41 -11.14 1.73
C HIS A 41 -1.29 -9.66 1.42
N HIS A 42 -0.20 -9.26 0.77
CA HIS A 42 0.04 -7.87 0.44
C HIS A 42 0.51 -7.70 -0.99
N ARG A 43 -0.08 -6.73 -1.68
CA ARG A 43 0.33 -6.25 -3.00
C ARG A 43 0.61 -4.77 -2.91
N LEU A 44 1.81 -4.33 -3.21
CA LEU A 44 2.24 -2.95 -3.03
C LEU A 44 2.83 -2.40 -4.32
N SER A 45 2.46 -1.17 -4.66
CA SER A 45 2.90 -0.48 -5.87
C SER A 45 3.71 0.76 -5.50
N TYR A 46 4.81 0.97 -6.20
CA TYR A 46 5.73 2.08 -5.97
C TYR A 46 6.11 2.82 -7.26
N VAL A 47 6.35 4.12 -7.14
CA VAL A 47 6.96 5.01 -8.15
C VAL A 47 8.34 5.46 -7.65
N TYR A 48 9.21 5.94 -8.53
CA TYR A 48 10.61 6.20 -8.19
C TYR A 48 11.34 5.01 -7.55
N SER A 49 10.95 3.80 -7.95
CA SER A 49 11.51 2.54 -7.49
C SER A 49 11.40 1.54 -8.63
N HIS A 50 12.41 0.67 -8.75
CA HIS A 50 12.44 -0.43 -9.71
C HIS A 50 13.06 -1.63 -9.03
N CYS A 51 12.81 -2.82 -9.57
CA CYS A 51 13.30 -4.05 -8.98
C CYS A 51 14.81 -4.19 -9.22
N SER A 52 15.60 -3.80 -8.22
CA SER A 52 17.07 -3.96 -8.22
C SER A 52 17.51 -5.19 -7.44
N ASN A 53 16.88 -5.41 -6.28
CA ASN A 53 16.95 -6.62 -5.48
C ASN A 53 15.54 -7.19 -5.49
N ASN A 54 15.35 -8.47 -5.84
CA ASN A 54 14.05 -9.10 -6.14
C ASN A 54 12.96 -9.04 -5.05
N SER A 55 13.18 -8.31 -3.95
CA SER A 55 12.22 -8.09 -2.87
C SER A 55 12.30 -6.68 -2.27
N VAL A 56 11.15 -6.14 -1.89
CA VAL A 56 10.99 -4.92 -1.08
C VAL A 56 10.55 -5.31 0.33
N ASN A 57 11.20 -4.74 1.33
CA ASN A 57 10.91 -5.02 2.73
C ASN A 57 10.18 -3.85 3.39
N ASN A 58 9.10 -4.16 4.11
CA ASN A 58 8.37 -3.22 4.96
C ASN A 58 8.14 -3.85 6.34
N THR A 59 7.59 -3.09 7.28
CA THR A 59 7.26 -3.59 8.62
C THR A 59 5.77 -3.41 8.88
N LEU A 60 5.05 -4.53 9.02
CA LEU A 60 3.66 -4.53 9.47
C LEU A 60 3.65 -4.36 10.98
N ASN A 61 3.09 -3.25 11.45
CA ASN A 61 3.00 -2.94 12.87
C ASN A 61 1.57 -3.17 13.38
N CYS A 62 1.47 -3.63 14.62
CA CYS A 62 0.24 -3.49 15.37
C CYS A 62 0.05 -2.04 15.80
N ILE A 63 -1.09 -1.46 15.40
CA ILE A 63 -1.49 -0.09 15.72
C ILE A 63 -2.39 -0.10 16.97
N SER A 64 -3.29 -1.09 17.07
CA SER A 64 -4.14 -1.29 18.25
C SER A 64 -4.59 -2.74 18.35
N GLY A 65 -4.86 -3.20 19.58
CA GLY A 65 -5.35 -4.55 19.86
C GLY A 65 -4.25 -5.59 20.11
N CYS A 66 -2.98 -5.25 19.86
CA CYS A 66 -1.78 -6.08 20.07
C CYS A 66 -0.53 -5.21 20.21
N SER A 67 0.65 -5.81 20.40
CA SER A 67 1.90 -5.08 20.72
C SER A 67 3.09 -5.34 19.78
N ASN A 68 2.97 -6.24 18.80
CA ASN A 68 4.10 -6.70 17.99
C ASN A 68 4.08 -6.20 16.54
N SER A 69 5.14 -6.54 15.81
CA SER A 69 5.34 -6.24 14.40
C SER A 69 5.87 -7.47 13.66
N ALA A 70 5.67 -7.52 12.34
CA ALA A 70 6.27 -8.52 11.47
C ALA A 70 6.93 -7.87 10.24
N THR A 71 8.01 -8.47 9.74
CA THR A 71 8.64 -8.04 8.49
C THR A 71 7.80 -8.52 7.32
N MET A 72 7.38 -7.59 6.47
CA MET A 72 6.75 -7.88 5.19
C MET A 72 7.81 -7.96 4.10
N ILE A 73 7.81 -9.05 3.35
CA ILE A 73 8.71 -9.26 2.21
C ILE A 73 7.85 -9.38 0.96
N GLY A 74 7.86 -8.35 0.12
CA GLY A 74 7.17 -8.33 -1.17
C GLY A 74 8.14 -8.64 -2.30
N TYR A 75 7.90 -9.70 -3.04
CA TYR A 75 8.69 -10.03 -4.23
C TYR A 75 8.21 -9.23 -5.42
N CYS A 76 9.15 -8.77 -6.24
CA CYS A 76 8.83 -8.02 -7.46
C CYS A 76 7.94 -8.85 -8.39
N THR A 77 6.83 -8.28 -8.84
CA THR A 77 5.94 -8.89 -9.83
C THR A 77 6.03 -8.21 -11.18
N ASP A 78 6.27 -6.91 -11.20
CA ASP A 78 6.46 -6.13 -12.41
C ASP A 78 7.26 -4.85 -12.11
N SER A 79 7.99 -4.33 -13.08
CA SER A 79 8.70 -3.05 -12.94
C SER A 79 9.18 -2.51 -14.27
N ASP A 80 9.32 -1.18 -14.35
CA ASP A 80 9.96 -0.50 -15.47
C ASP A 80 11.02 0.45 -14.92
N ALA A 81 12.28 0.23 -15.31
CA ALA A 81 13.39 1.08 -14.88
C ALA A 81 13.42 2.45 -15.59
N SER A 82 12.86 2.53 -16.80
CA SER A 82 12.76 3.78 -17.58
C SER A 82 11.63 4.67 -17.06
N GLU A 83 10.46 4.08 -16.80
CA GLU A 83 9.34 4.79 -16.18
C GLU A 83 9.45 4.87 -14.64
N ASN A 84 10.44 4.17 -14.07
CA ASN A 84 10.82 4.17 -12.67
C ASN A 84 9.65 3.81 -11.74
N TRP A 85 9.01 2.67 -11.98
CA TRP A 85 7.96 2.13 -11.11
C TRP A 85 8.15 0.63 -10.89
N MET A 86 7.52 0.13 -9.82
CA MET A 86 7.47 -1.31 -9.54
C MET A 86 6.21 -1.74 -8.79
N ASP A 87 5.84 -2.99 -8.99
CA ASP A 87 4.82 -3.72 -8.24
C ASP A 87 5.46 -4.90 -7.51
N SER A 88 4.96 -5.19 -6.31
CA SER A 88 5.42 -6.31 -5.49
C SER A 88 4.27 -7.02 -4.80
N GLU A 89 4.43 -8.33 -4.59
CA GLU A 89 3.48 -9.19 -3.90
C GLU A 89 4.17 -10.08 -2.88
N GLY A 90 3.51 -10.35 -1.75
CA GLY A 90 4.05 -11.24 -0.74
C GLY A 90 3.03 -11.73 0.27
N ILE A 91 3.48 -12.66 1.09
CA ILE A 91 2.71 -13.28 2.16
C ILE A 91 3.51 -13.17 3.45
N THR A 92 2.90 -12.59 4.48
CA THR A 92 3.50 -12.39 5.78
C THR A 92 2.70 -13.14 6.83
N ARG A 93 3.36 -13.98 7.63
CA ARG A 93 2.75 -14.53 8.85
C ARG A 93 2.85 -13.51 9.96
N PHE A 94 1.75 -13.25 10.64
CA PHE A 94 1.71 -12.34 11.77
C PHE A 94 1.18 -13.09 13.00
N ASP A 95 2.08 -13.35 13.94
CA ASP A 95 1.75 -13.94 15.23
C ASP A 95 1.22 -12.85 16.15
N ILE A 96 0.03 -13.01 16.70
CA ILE A 96 -0.61 -11.99 17.55
C ILE A 96 -0.16 -12.23 18.98
N THR A 97 0.71 -11.35 19.48
CA THR A 97 1.16 -11.39 20.89
C THR A 97 0.43 -10.33 21.71
N ASP A 98 0.06 -10.70 22.94
CA ASP A 98 -0.65 -9.85 23.90
C ASP A 98 -1.92 -9.20 23.32
N PRO A 99 -2.88 -10.00 22.81
CA PRO A 99 -4.13 -9.46 22.29
C PRO A 99 -4.91 -8.75 23.40
N THR A 100 -5.17 -7.47 23.22
CA THR A 100 -6.02 -6.65 24.08
C THR A 100 -7.46 -6.55 23.56
N SER A 101 -7.71 -7.02 22.33
CA SER A 101 -8.99 -6.98 21.63
C SER A 101 -9.06 -8.11 20.59
N GLN A 102 -10.27 -8.56 20.24
CA GLN A 102 -10.48 -9.44 19.06
C GLN A 102 -10.43 -8.67 17.74
N ILE A 103 -10.65 -7.35 17.79
CA ILE A 103 -10.51 -6.45 16.66
C ILE A 103 -9.15 -5.76 16.77
N LEU A 104 -8.28 -6.03 15.81
CA LEU A 104 -6.92 -5.50 15.71
C LEU A 104 -6.85 -4.49 14.56
N ALA A 105 -6.02 -3.46 14.72
CA ALA A 105 -5.61 -2.60 13.62
C ALA A 105 -4.15 -2.88 13.31
N LEU A 106 -3.87 -3.35 12.11
CA LEU A 106 -2.52 -3.57 11.62
C LEU A 106 -2.23 -2.62 10.46
N GLY A 107 -0.98 -2.25 10.26
CA GLY A 107 -0.62 -1.45 9.11
C GLY A 107 0.84 -1.06 9.12
N PHE A 108 1.23 -0.35 8.08
CA PHE A 108 2.56 0.23 7.99
C PHE A 108 2.45 1.67 7.52
N THR A 109 3.51 2.41 7.80
CA THR A 109 3.57 3.85 7.57
C THR A 109 4.86 4.15 6.84
N GLY A 110 4.81 5.18 6.02
CA GLY A 110 6.00 5.70 5.38
C GLY A 110 5.92 7.21 5.21
N GLY A 111 7.07 7.77 4.90
CA GLY A 111 7.13 9.10 4.34
C GLY A 111 6.76 9.06 2.87
N GLY A 112 6.48 10.25 2.37
CA GLY A 112 6.55 10.48 0.96
C GLY A 112 5.36 9.98 0.16
N TRP A 113 4.15 10.37 0.54
CA TRP A 113 2.93 10.13 -0.23
C TRP A 113 2.93 10.91 -1.55
N ILE A 114 2.27 10.38 -2.59
CA ILE A 114 2.04 11.11 -3.84
C ILE A 114 1.15 12.35 -3.60
N SER A 115 1.66 13.55 -3.88
CA SER A 115 0.84 14.76 -3.81
C SER A 115 -0.03 14.85 -5.07
N LEU A 116 -1.33 15.10 -4.89
CA LEU A 116 -2.26 15.38 -5.99
C LEU A 116 -2.45 16.89 -6.22
N ILE A 117 -1.89 17.74 -5.34
CA ILE A 117 -2.00 19.21 -5.42
C ILE A 117 -0.58 19.79 -5.41
N GLU A 118 -0.23 20.46 -6.50
CA GLU A 118 1.08 21.09 -6.68
C GLU A 118 1.03 22.58 -6.29
N PRO A 119 2.07 23.15 -5.65
CA PRO A 119 3.27 22.51 -5.09
C PRO A 119 3.07 22.18 -3.60
N SER A 120 2.95 20.90 -3.25
CA SER A 120 2.91 20.47 -1.83
C SER A 120 4.03 19.47 -1.56
N PRO A 121 4.76 19.61 -0.43
CA PRO A 121 5.73 18.61 -0.01
C PRO A 121 5.04 17.24 0.16
N ALA A 122 5.80 16.17 -0.09
CA ALA A 122 5.31 14.81 0.07
C ALA A 122 4.96 14.54 1.54
N GLY A 123 3.73 14.08 1.78
CA GLY A 123 3.19 13.87 3.14
C GLY A 123 3.54 12.52 3.75
N TYR A 124 3.26 12.33 5.03
CA TYR A 124 3.24 11.00 5.64
C TYR A 124 1.98 10.25 5.21
N TRP A 125 2.10 8.94 5.04
CA TRP A 125 0.95 8.08 4.76
C TRP A 125 0.90 6.91 5.75
N SER A 126 -0.31 6.35 5.88
CA SER A 126 -0.53 5.12 6.63
C SER A 126 -1.44 4.21 5.83
N PHE A 127 -0.99 2.97 5.66
CA PHE A 127 -1.74 1.93 4.97
C PHE A 127 -2.12 0.86 6.00
N LYS A 128 -3.42 0.76 6.28
CA LYS A 128 -3.97 0.03 7.42
C LYS A 128 -5.01 -0.98 6.99
N MET A 129 -5.16 -2.03 7.79
CA MET A 129 -6.26 -2.98 7.72
C MET A 129 -6.81 -3.27 9.12
N THR A 130 -8.08 -3.67 9.16
CA THR A 130 -8.73 -4.16 10.37
C THR A 130 -8.84 -5.68 10.30
N VAL A 131 -8.40 -6.33 11.37
CA VAL A 131 -8.49 -7.78 11.54
C VAL A 131 -9.53 -8.03 12.62
N ASP A 132 -10.55 -8.82 12.30
CA ASP A 132 -11.59 -9.19 13.26
C ASP A 132 -11.50 -10.69 13.50
N LEU A 133 -11.05 -11.09 14.67
CA LEU A 133 -10.86 -12.50 15.03
C LEU A 133 -12.13 -13.12 15.64
N THR A 134 -13.27 -12.43 15.58
CA THR A 134 -14.55 -12.99 16.01
C THR A 134 -14.92 -14.22 15.16
N THR A 135 -15.45 -15.24 15.83
CA THR A 135 -16.01 -16.40 15.17
C THR A 135 -17.38 -16.05 14.61
N ARG A 136 -17.57 -16.25 13.32
CA ARG A 136 -18.86 -16.02 12.66
C ARG A 136 -19.91 -17.03 13.11
N THR A 137 -21.12 -16.54 13.37
CA THR A 137 -22.24 -17.38 13.82
C THR A 137 -22.80 -18.29 12.75
N ASP A 138 -22.64 -17.95 11.47
CA ASP A 138 -23.19 -18.69 10.33
C ASP A 138 -22.30 -19.87 9.88
N THR A 139 -20.98 -19.72 9.99
CA THR A 139 -20.01 -20.71 9.51
C THR A 139 -19.23 -21.40 10.63
N GLY A 140 -19.27 -20.85 11.86
CA GLY A 140 -18.46 -21.33 12.98
C GLY A 140 -16.95 -21.11 12.79
N LYS A 141 -16.54 -20.35 11.77
CA LYS A 141 -15.14 -20.03 11.46
C LYS A 141 -14.80 -18.60 11.86
N ILE A 142 -13.53 -18.36 12.19
CA ILE A 142 -13.01 -17.00 12.40
C ILE A 142 -13.23 -16.18 11.13
N ASN A 143 -13.58 -14.92 11.29
CA ASN A 143 -13.67 -13.94 10.21
C ASN A 143 -12.39 -13.92 9.36
N GLN A 144 -12.51 -13.53 8.09
CA GLN A 144 -11.41 -13.40 7.14
C GLN A 144 -11.71 -12.24 6.21
N SER A 145 -10.69 -11.70 5.55
CA SER A 145 -10.89 -10.65 4.55
C SER A 145 -11.81 -11.14 3.42
N PRO A 146 -12.73 -10.31 2.93
CA PRO A 146 -13.46 -10.62 1.71
C PRO A 146 -12.46 -10.81 0.56
N ILE A 147 -12.68 -11.84 -0.26
CA ILE A 147 -11.87 -12.09 -1.45
C ILE A 147 -12.22 -10.98 -2.45
N THR A 148 -11.37 -9.96 -2.53
CA THR A 148 -11.42 -8.95 -3.59
C THR A 148 -10.18 -9.14 -4.46
N SER A 149 -10.40 -9.45 -5.74
CA SER A 149 -9.34 -9.51 -6.75
C SER A 149 -9.52 -8.29 -7.63
N ILE A 150 -8.72 -7.25 -7.39
CA ILE A 150 -8.58 -6.15 -8.33
C ILE A 150 -7.09 -5.90 -8.56
N ALA A 151 -6.71 -5.75 -9.83
CA ALA A 151 -5.36 -5.36 -10.20
C ALA A 151 -5.06 -3.96 -9.63
N SER A 152 -3.89 -3.78 -9.01
CA SER A 152 -3.45 -2.47 -8.48
C SER A 152 -3.26 -1.42 -9.57
N SER A 153 -3.08 -1.85 -10.81
CA SER A 153 -2.95 -1.02 -12.00
C SER A 153 -3.57 -1.72 -13.21
N PHE A 154 -4.17 -0.95 -14.12
CA PHE A 154 -4.59 -1.41 -15.43
C PHE A 154 -4.18 -0.36 -16.46
N LYS A 155 -3.64 -0.82 -17.60
CA LYS A 155 -3.30 0.06 -18.72
C LYS A 155 -4.55 0.21 -19.59
N LEU A 156 -4.95 1.46 -19.82
CA LEU A 156 -6.00 1.79 -20.77
C LEU A 156 -5.32 2.35 -22.02
N ASP A 157 -5.58 1.72 -23.17
CA ASP A 157 -5.13 2.19 -24.46
C ASP A 157 -5.98 3.37 -24.93
N TYR A 158 -5.33 4.27 -25.65
CA TYR A 158 -5.98 5.45 -26.22
C TYR A 158 -7.05 5.03 -27.24
N ASN A 159 -8.23 5.67 -27.16
CA ASN A 159 -9.36 5.48 -28.07
C ASN A 159 -10.17 4.17 -27.92
N CYS A 160 -10.07 3.51 -26.76
CA CYS A 160 -10.90 2.34 -26.42
C CYS A 160 -11.96 2.69 -25.35
N PHE A 161 -13.14 2.05 -25.46
CA PHE A 161 -14.19 2.15 -24.44
C PHE A 161 -14.05 1.02 -23.42
N TYR A 162 -14.02 1.36 -22.14
CA TYR A 162 -13.82 0.41 -21.05
C TYR A 162 -14.99 0.44 -20.07
N ILE A 163 -15.48 -0.74 -19.65
CA ILE A 163 -16.45 -0.87 -18.56
C ILE A 163 -15.77 -1.66 -17.44
N LEU A 164 -15.53 -0.98 -16.32
CA LEU A 164 -14.97 -1.62 -15.13
C LEU A 164 -16.11 -2.14 -14.24
N HIS A 165 -16.23 -3.46 -14.12
CA HIS A 165 -17.15 -4.09 -13.18
C HIS A 165 -16.42 -4.38 -11.87
N LEU A 166 -16.65 -3.54 -10.87
CA LEU A 166 -16.15 -3.75 -9.52
C LEU A 166 -17.13 -4.63 -8.75
N TYR A 167 -16.72 -5.86 -8.46
CA TYR A 167 -17.47 -6.71 -7.54
C TYR A 167 -16.88 -6.55 -6.13
N ILE A 168 -17.62 -5.86 -5.26
CA ILE A 168 -17.33 -5.81 -3.83
C ILE A 168 -18.26 -6.84 -3.19
N PRO A 169 -17.76 -8.00 -2.71
CA PRO A 169 -18.57 -8.93 -1.93
C PRO A 169 -19.12 -8.18 -0.72
N GLY A 170 -20.44 -8.14 -0.59
CA GLY A 170 -21.13 -7.20 0.28
C GLY A 170 -20.71 -7.28 1.75
N MET A 171 -20.42 -6.11 2.31
CA MET A 171 -20.81 -5.77 3.68
C MET A 171 -22.35 -5.73 3.69
N PHE A 172 -23.00 -6.81 4.12
CA PHE A 172 -24.40 -6.75 4.51
C PHE A 172 -24.47 -6.78 6.04
N SER A 173 -24.89 -5.63 6.59
CA SER A 173 -25.36 -5.43 7.95
C SER A 173 -26.60 -6.27 8.25
#